data_AF-A0A098S1M3-F1
#
_entry.id   AF-A0A098S1M3-F1
#
_cell.length_a   1.000
_cell.length_b   1.000
_cell.length_c   1.000
_cell.angle_alpha   90.00
_cell.angle_beta   90.00
_cell.angle_gamma   90.00
#
_symmetry.space_group_name_H-M   'P 1'
#
loop_
_entity.id
_entity.type
_entity.pdbx_description
1 polymer ?
#
loop_
_entity_poly.entity_id
_entity_poly.type
_entity_poly.pdbx_seq_one_letter_code
_entity_poly.pdbx_strand_id
1 'polypeptide(L)'
;MLVFSAGAVHARGDAAPGANPGAESLSKFIPEDDVKVQGVVTDDAGEPLIGVNVLEKGNPTNGTITDVDGAFQLTVADDNATLVFTYIGYQKKEMPLNG
;
A
#
# COMPACT_ATOMS: atom_id res chain seq x y z
N MET A 1 -15.44 13.27 6.68
CA MET A 1 -15.35 11.77 6.70
C MET A 1 -14.12 11.43 5.91
N LEU A 2 -13.30 10.47 6.35
CA LEU A 2 -12.08 10.14 5.61
C LEU A 2 -12.43 9.60 4.21
N VAL A 3 -11.95 10.30 3.19
CA VAL A 3 -12.06 9.96 1.77
C VAL A 3 -10.71 9.43 1.32
N PHE A 4 -10.72 8.30 0.62
CA PHE A 4 -9.52 7.61 0.17
C PHE A 4 -9.56 7.46 -1.33
N SER A 5 -8.49 7.87 -2.00
CA SER A 5 -8.26 7.58 -3.41
C SER A 5 -6.98 6.77 -3.51
N ALA A 6 -7.10 5.46 -3.78
CA ALA A 6 -5.95 4.57 -3.92
C ALA A 6 -6.04 3.81 -5.25
N GLY A 7 -4.89 3.64 -5.90
CA GLY A 7 -4.71 2.76 -7.04
C GLY A 7 -3.78 1.62 -6.64
N ALA A 8 -4.23 0.38 -6.80
CA ALA A 8 -3.34 -0.77 -6.78
C ALA A 8 -2.58 -0.80 -8.10
N VAL A 9 -1.25 -0.68 -8.06
CA VAL A 9 -0.43 -0.94 -9.24
C VAL A 9 0.17 -2.35 -9.07
N HIS A 10 -0.33 -3.29 -9.85
CA HIS A 10 0.34 -4.58 -10.00
C HIS A 10 1.71 -4.30 -10.60
N ALA A 11 2.76 -4.67 -9.87
CA ALA A 11 4.11 -4.74 -10.42
C ALA A 11 4.15 -5.93 -11.39
N ARG A 12 3.55 -5.79 -12.57
CA ARG A 12 3.83 -6.71 -13.68
C ARG A 12 5.34 -6.60 -13.93
N GLY A 13 6.05 -7.68 -13.63
CA GLY A 13 7.49 -7.74 -13.83
C GLY A 13 7.84 -7.65 -15.30
N ASP A 14 8.01 -6.43 -15.82
CA ASP A 14 8.73 -6.18 -17.07
C ASP A 14 10.24 -6.27 -16.80
N ALA A 15 10.70 -7.42 -16.28
CA ALA A 15 12.11 -7.76 -16.28
C ALA A 15 12.47 -8.28 -17.68
N ALA A 16 13.13 -7.43 -18.47
CA ALA A 16 13.66 -7.79 -19.78
C ALA A 16 14.40 -9.15 -19.71
N PRO A 17 14.12 -10.11 -20.61
CA PRO A 17 14.83 -11.37 -20.62
C PRO A 17 16.22 -11.14 -21.21
N GLY A 18 17.24 -11.05 -20.36
CA GLY A 18 18.63 -11.10 -20.80
C GLY A 18 19.64 -10.57 -19.79
N ALA A 19 20.26 -11.46 -19.01
CA ALA A 19 21.72 -11.64 -18.95
C ALA A 19 22.15 -12.51 -17.74
N ASN A 20 22.69 -13.69 -18.06
CA ASN A 20 23.66 -14.53 -17.33
C ASN A 20 23.22 -15.35 -16.09
N PRO A 21 23.07 -16.69 -16.22
CA PRO A 21 22.95 -17.61 -15.09
C PRO A 21 24.34 -18.01 -14.58
N GLY A 22 24.80 -17.42 -13.47
CA GLY A 22 26.16 -17.69 -12.98
C GLY A 22 26.47 -17.32 -11.54
N ALA A 23 25.48 -17.05 -10.69
CA ALA A 23 25.68 -16.83 -9.26
C ALA A 23 24.43 -17.27 -8.47
N GLU A 24 24.20 -18.58 -8.39
CA GLU A 24 23.25 -19.16 -7.46
C GLU A 24 23.93 -19.28 -6.08
N SER A 25 23.57 -18.40 -5.13
CA SER A 25 23.13 -18.81 -3.78
C SER A 25 22.95 -17.59 -2.86
N LEU A 26 21.77 -17.58 -2.24
CA LEU A 26 21.30 -16.78 -1.10
C LEU A 26 20.72 -15.40 -1.45
N SER A 27 19.39 -15.29 -1.28
CA SER A 27 18.52 -14.09 -1.32
C SER A 27 17.61 -13.94 -2.54
N LYS A 28 17.22 -15.02 -3.21
CA LYS A 28 15.97 -15.03 -4.00
C LYS A 28 14.78 -15.23 -3.07
N PHE A 29 14.59 -14.32 -2.12
CA PHE A 29 13.25 -13.93 -1.70
C PHE A 29 12.87 -12.80 -2.67
N ILE A 30 12.41 -13.15 -3.86
CA ILE A 30 11.50 -12.22 -4.55
C ILE A 30 10.11 -12.78 -4.27
N PRO A 31 9.37 -12.23 -3.29
CA PRO A 31 7.93 -12.45 -3.26
C PRO A 31 7.41 -11.96 -4.61
N GLU A 32 6.81 -12.87 -5.36
CA GLU A 32 6.48 -12.69 -6.78
C GLU A 32 5.11 -12.02 -6.98
N ASP A 33 4.56 -11.35 -5.96
CA ASP A 33 3.24 -10.69 -5.99
C ASP A 33 3.11 -9.55 -4.95
N ASP A 34 4.18 -8.78 -4.72
CA ASP A 34 4.09 -7.58 -3.89
C ASP A 34 3.28 -6.49 -4.63
N VAL A 35 2.07 -6.23 -4.16
CA VAL A 35 1.20 -5.18 -4.66
C VAL A 35 1.56 -3.87 -3.99
N LYS A 36 2.05 -2.92 -4.78
CA LYS A 36 2.32 -1.57 -4.29
C LYS A 36 1.04 -0.76 -4.35
N VAL A 37 0.48 -0.46 -3.18
CA VAL A 37 -0.67 0.42 -3.04
C VAL A 37 -0.18 1.84 -2.79
N GLN A 38 -0.65 2.76 -3.62
CA GLN A 38 -0.36 4.18 -3.46
C GLN A 38 -1.66 4.96 -3.57
N GLY A 39 -1.77 6.01 -2.76
CA GLY A 39 -2.97 6.80 -2.74
C GLY A 39 -2.82 8.08 -1.94
N VAL A 40 -3.90 8.84 -1.91
CA VAL A 40 -4.03 10.07 -1.14
C VAL A 40 -5.26 9.97 -0.24
N VAL A 41 -5.10 10.40 0.99
CA VAL A 41 -6.16 10.51 1.99
C VAL A 41 -6.57 11.96 2.11
N THR A 42 -7.86 12.22 1.93
CA THR A 42 -8.45 13.55 2.06
C THR A 42 -9.66 13.52 3.00
N ASP A 43 -10.12 14.66 3.50
CA ASP A 43 -11.45 14.76 4.14
C ASP A 43 -12.57 14.99 3.09
N ASP A 44 -13.80 15.17 3.55
CA ASP A 44 -15.00 15.47 2.74
C ASP A 44 -14.85 16.80 1.98
N ALA A 45 -14.08 17.74 2.54
CA ALA A 45 -13.73 19.00 1.90
C ALA A 45 -12.68 18.85 0.77
N GLY A 46 -12.10 17.66 0.57
CA GLY A 46 -11.01 17.42 -0.39
C GLY A 46 -9.63 17.88 0.11
N GLU A 47 -9.51 18.24 1.38
CA GLU A 47 -8.24 18.64 2.00
C GLU A 47 -7.40 17.40 2.34
N PRO A 48 -6.10 17.35 1.97
CA PRO A 48 -5.24 16.22 2.30
C PRO A 48 -5.02 16.09 3.81
N LEU A 49 -5.00 14.85 4.28
CA LEU A 49 -4.87 14.54 5.71
C LEU A 49 -3.53 13.87 6.01
N ILE A 50 -2.67 14.60 6.72
CA ILE A 50 -1.42 14.11 7.28
C ILE A 50 -1.63 13.34 8.59
N GLY A 51 -0.81 12.31 8.81
CA GLY A 51 -0.79 11.58 10.07
C GLY A 51 -1.87 10.51 10.17
N VAL A 52 -2.52 10.16 9.06
CA VAL A 52 -3.48 9.06 8.99
C VAL A 52 -2.69 7.76 9.02
N ASN A 53 -3.07 6.90 9.96
CA ASN A 53 -2.45 5.60 10.16
C ASN A 53 -3.08 4.60 9.19
N VAL A 54 -2.29 4.05 8.29
CA VAL A 54 -2.71 3.10 7.27
C VAL A 54 -2.13 1.73 7.63
N LEU A 55 -2.97 0.76 7.94
CA LEU A 55 -2.52 -0.59 8.31
C LEU A 55 -3.16 -1.64 7.42
N GLU A 56 -2.42 -2.70 7.12
CA GLU A 56 -2.96 -3.90 6.51
C GLU A 56 -3.78 -4.71 7.53
N LYS A 57 -5.04 -5.01 7.20
CA LYS A 57 -5.94 -5.81 8.04
C LYS A 57 -5.41 -7.24 8.14
N GLY A 58 -5.08 -7.66 9.36
CA GLY A 58 -4.48 -8.97 9.62
C GLY A 58 -2.96 -8.95 9.73
N ASN A 59 -2.32 -7.86 9.30
CA ASN A 59 -0.88 -7.65 9.42
C ASN A 59 -0.58 -6.29 10.08
N PRO A 60 -0.71 -6.18 11.42
CA PRO A 60 -0.52 -4.91 12.12
C PRO A 60 0.93 -4.41 12.07
N THR A 61 1.87 -5.24 11.61
CA THR A 61 3.27 -4.87 11.43
C THR A 61 3.49 -4.17 10.08
N ASN A 62 2.61 -4.41 9.10
CA ASN A 62 2.64 -3.74 7.81
C ASN A 62 1.70 -2.53 7.83
N GLY A 63 2.28 -1.37 8.09
CA GLY A 63 1.56 -0.11 8.12
C GLY A 63 2.44 1.06 7.75
N THR A 64 1.80 2.15 7.35
CA THR A 64 2.44 3.41 6.95
C THR A 64 1.62 4.59 7.46
N ILE A 65 2.19 5.78 7.44
CA ILE A 65 1.52 7.01 7.86
C ILE A 65 1.48 7.96 6.66
N THR A 66 0.36 8.64 6.44
CA THR A 66 0.26 9.64 5.38
C THR A 66 1.14 10.86 5.65
N ASP A 67 1.71 11.42 4.59
CA ASP A 67 2.57 12.62 4.63
C ASP A 67 1.76 13.93 4.55
N VAL A 68 2.41 15.10 4.41
CA VAL A 68 1.78 16.44 4.41
C VAL A 68 0.76 16.61 3.30
N ASP A 69 0.99 15.95 2.16
CA ASP A 69 0.09 15.93 1.01
C ASP A 69 -1.01 14.86 1.13
N GLY A 70 -1.14 14.19 2.28
CA GLY A 70 -2.06 13.08 2.48
C GLY A 70 -1.67 11.81 1.72
N ALA A 71 -0.53 11.82 1.02
CA ALA A 71 -0.04 10.70 0.24
C ALA A 71 0.47 9.57 1.13
N PHE A 72 0.22 8.34 0.73
CA PHE A 72 0.78 7.14 1.36
C PHE A 72 1.24 6.13 0.31
N GLN A 73 2.20 5.30 0.70
CA GLN A 73 2.64 4.14 -0.08
C GLN A 73 2.81 2.97 0.88
N LEU A 74 2.16 1.85 0.55
CA LEU A 74 2.23 0.62 1.31
C LEU A 74 2.37 -0.55 0.32
N THR A 75 3.30 -1.45 0.60
CA THR A 75 3.43 -2.70 -0.16
C THR A 75 2.72 -3.80 0.61
N VAL A 76 1.79 -4.49 -0.03
CA VAL A 76 1.08 -5.64 0.54
C VAL A 76 1.38 -6.87 -0.30
N ALA A 77 1.38 -8.05 0.31
CA ALA A 77 1.64 -9.30 -0.40
C ALA A 77 0.41 -9.85 -1.15
N ASP A 78 -0.76 -9.23 -0.93
CA ASP A 78 -2.04 -9.71 -1.42
C ASP A 78 -2.86 -8.54 -1.99
N ASP A 79 -3.27 -8.64 -3.25
CA ASP A 79 -4.13 -7.64 -3.88
C ASP A 79 -5.56 -7.63 -3.30
N ASN A 80 -5.94 -8.68 -2.58
CA ASN A 80 -7.21 -8.76 -1.85
C ASN A 80 -7.10 -8.27 -0.40
N ALA A 81 -5.94 -7.73 0.00
CA ALA A 81 -5.76 -7.23 1.36
C ALA A 81 -6.71 -6.07 1.64
N THR A 82 -7.13 -5.91 2.88
CA THR A 82 -7.95 -4.77 3.30
C THR A 82 -7.09 -3.78 4.05
N LEU A 83 -7.11 -2.52 3.63
CA LEU A 83 -6.44 -1.44 4.34
C LEU A 83 -7.37 -0.82 5.37
N VAL A 84 -6.86 -0.62 6.58
CA VAL A 84 -7.54 0.03 7.70
C VAL A 84 -6.89 1.38 7.91
N PHE A 85 -7.67 2.41 7.68
CA PHE A 85 -7.26 3.79 7.88
C PHE A 85 -7.84 4.29 9.20
N THR A 86 -6.97 4.77 10.09
CA THR A 86 -7.35 5.27 11.41
C THR A 86 -6.70 6.63 11.64
N TYR A 87 -7.48 7.58 12.14
CA TYR A 87 -6.99 8.92 12.48
C TYR A 87 -7.57 9.37 13.81
N ILE A 88 -6.80 10.15 14.57
CA ILE A 88 -7.19 10.58 15.91
C ILE A 88 -8.45 11.45 15.81
N GLY A 89 -9.51 11.04 16.52
CA GLY A 89 -10.82 11.74 16.48
C GLY A 89 -11.73 11.32 15.32
N TYR A 90 -11.32 10.38 14.47
CA TYR A 90 -12.13 9.86 13.37
C TYR A 90 -12.43 8.37 13.55
N GLN A 91 -13.51 7.93 12.90
CA GLN A 91 -13.83 6.51 12.83
C GLN A 91 -12.86 5.79 11.91
N LYS A 92 -12.47 4.57 12.31
CA LYS A 92 -11.68 3.68 11.45
C LYS A 92 -12.45 3.39 10.16
N LYS A 93 -11.76 3.46 9.03
CA LYS A 93 -12.30 3.12 7.71
C LYS A 93 -11.56 1.90 7.20
N GLU A 94 -12.31 0.86 6.82
CA GLU A 94 -11.77 -0.31 6.17
C GLU A 94 -12.05 -0.22 4.67
N MET A 95 -11.03 -0.49 3.86
CA MET A 95 -11.05 -0.38 2.40
C MET A 95 -10.41 -1.64 1.82
N PRO A 96 -11.20 -2.58 1.27
CA PRO A 96 -10.64 -3.70 0.53
C PRO A 96 -9.91 -3.16 -0.71
N LEU A 97 -8.74 -3.70 -0.98
CA LEU A 97 -8.10 -3.55 -2.27
C LEU A 97 -8.88 -4.47 -3.23
N ASN A 98 -9.42 -3.87 -4.28
CA ASN A 98 -10.10 -4.58 -5.36
C ASN A 98 -9.24 -4.34 -6.60
N GLY A 99 -8.38 -5.27 -7.00
CA GLY A 99 -7.63 -5.19 -8.25
C GLY A 99 -8.47 -5.33 -9.51
#